data_AF-A0A8T7K0D2-F1
#
_entry.id   AF-A0A8T7K0D2-F1
#
_cell.length_a   1.000
_cell.length_b   1.000
_cell.length_c   1.000
_cell.angle_alpha   90.00
_cell.angle_beta   90.00
_cell.angle_gamma   90.00
#
_symmetry.space_group_name_H-M   'P 1'
#
loop_
_entity.id
_entity.type
_entity.pdbx_description
1 polymer ?
#
loop_
_entity_poly.entity_id
_entity_poly.type
_entity_poly.pdbx_seq_one_letter_code
_entity_poly.pdbx_strand_id
1 'polypeptide(L)'
;MDDTTRTALTPLLMALKSLGKAVEKSVLTGTYEGTGDMIARQYHNLHTKIAQLLPDDYYVAEVLKLDQPAGGHESQKIAQVNLAVGQLVGYLENLLKGGGGAVISDVEDIKEMGRELQQQILSVTRKALKRALANIDIDVDVKNTPDAPTPPDAPDAPKPPVV
;
A
#
# COMPACT_ATOMS: atom_id res chain seq x y z
N MET A 1 -2.75 -12.01 31.29
CA MET A 1 -3.78 -10.98 31.07
C MET A 1 -5.03 -11.39 31.81
N ASP A 2 -5.52 -10.54 32.70
CA ASP A 2 -6.77 -10.73 33.43
C ASP A 2 -8.00 -10.53 32.52
N ASP A 3 -9.14 -11.08 32.95
CA ASP A 3 -10.38 -11.03 32.16
C ASP A 3 -10.97 -9.61 32.05
N THR A 4 -10.65 -8.73 33.01
CA THR A 4 -11.08 -7.32 32.97
C THR A 4 -10.36 -6.59 31.85
N THR A 5 -9.03 -6.73 31.76
CA THR A 5 -8.22 -6.19 30.66
C THR A 5 -8.68 -6.74 29.30
N ARG A 6 -8.97 -8.03 29.20
CA ARG A 6 -9.48 -8.66 27.96
C ARG A 6 -10.79 -8.03 27.48
N THR A 7 -11.70 -7.79 28.41
CA THR A 7 -13.02 -7.18 28.12
C THR A 7 -12.87 -5.72 27.72
N ALA A 8 -11.98 -4.96 28.36
CA ALA A 8 -11.69 -3.57 28.03
C ALA A 8 -10.96 -3.41 26.68
N LEU A 9 -10.12 -4.38 26.31
CA LEU A 9 -9.32 -4.35 25.09
C LEU A 9 -10.13 -4.66 23.82
N THR A 10 -11.17 -5.49 23.94
CA THR A 10 -12.03 -5.89 22.81
C THR A 10 -12.64 -4.71 22.03
N PRO A 11 -13.31 -3.72 22.66
CA PRO A 11 -13.84 -2.57 21.93
C PRO A 11 -12.75 -1.68 21.32
N LEU A 12 -11.57 -1.58 21.95
CA LEU A 12 -10.43 -0.83 21.39
C LEU A 12 -9.88 -1.50 20.13
N LEU A 13 -9.78 -2.83 20.12
CA LEU A 13 -9.40 -3.59 18.94
C LEU A 13 -10.40 -3.37 17.78
N MET A 14 -11.70 -3.37 18.07
CA MET A 14 -12.72 -3.09 17.04
C MET A 14 -12.57 -1.68 16.45
N ALA A 15 -12.35 -0.68 17.30
CA ALA A 15 -12.10 0.69 16.86
C ALA A 15 -10.83 0.80 16.00
N LEU A 16 -9.77 0.11 16.40
CA LEU A 16 -8.50 0.09 15.67
C LEU A 16 -8.63 -0.59 14.29
N LYS A 17 -9.36 -1.71 14.20
CA LYS A 17 -9.70 -2.35 12.92
C LYS A 17 -10.52 -1.43 12.01
N SER A 18 -11.48 -0.70 12.58
CA SER A 18 -12.27 0.26 11.82
C SER A 18 -11.40 1.40 11.28
N LEU A 19 -10.45 1.90 12.08
CA LEU A 19 -9.48 2.89 11.65
C LEU A 19 -8.62 2.35 10.50
N GLY A 20 -8.09 1.13 10.64
CA GLY A 20 -7.28 0.47 9.60
C GLY A 20 -8.01 0.39 8.26
N LYS A 21 -9.27 -0.08 8.26
CA LYS A 21 -10.09 -0.15 7.04
C LYS A 21 -10.33 1.23 6.41
N ALA A 22 -10.56 2.26 7.23
CA ALA A 22 -10.77 3.63 6.74
C ALA A 22 -9.49 4.21 6.12
N VAL A 23 -8.34 3.99 6.78
CA VAL A 23 -7.02 4.39 6.30
C VAL A 23 -6.68 3.68 4.99
N GLU A 24 -6.81 2.36 4.94
CA GLU A 24 -6.57 1.56 3.74
C GLU A 24 -7.44 2.05 2.57
N LYS A 25 -8.73 2.25 2.82
CA LYS A 25 -9.65 2.80 1.82
C LYS A 25 -9.17 4.17 1.32
N SER A 26 -8.79 5.08 2.22
CA SER A 26 -8.33 6.43 1.85
C SER A 26 -7.08 6.39 0.97
N VAL A 27 -6.14 5.47 1.24
CA VAL A 27 -4.94 5.25 0.44
C VAL A 27 -5.31 4.74 -0.95
N LEU A 28 -6.20 3.75 -1.03
CA LEU A 28 -6.63 3.16 -2.31
C LEU A 28 -7.41 4.13 -3.19
N THR A 29 -8.20 5.03 -2.60
CA THR A 29 -9.00 6.02 -3.34
C THR A 29 -8.25 7.33 -3.59
N GLY A 30 -7.07 7.52 -2.99
CA GLY A 30 -6.34 8.79 -3.04
C GLY A 30 -7.04 9.93 -2.29
N THR A 31 -8.04 9.64 -1.44
CA THR A 31 -8.85 10.65 -0.74
C THR A 31 -8.32 10.88 0.66
N TYR A 32 -7.04 11.21 0.75
CA TYR A 32 -6.33 11.27 2.02
C TYR A 32 -5.78 12.67 2.33
N GLU A 33 -5.88 13.58 1.37
CA GLU A 33 -5.56 15.00 1.54
C GLU A 33 -6.39 15.65 2.65
N GLY A 34 -5.74 16.40 3.53
CA GLY A 34 -6.36 17.08 4.68
C GLY A 34 -6.73 16.16 5.86
N THR A 35 -6.49 14.85 5.76
CA THR A 35 -6.89 13.88 6.79
C THR A 35 -5.72 13.29 7.58
N GLY A 36 -4.47 13.55 7.17
CA GLY A 36 -3.28 12.90 7.74
C GLY A 36 -3.12 13.15 9.23
N ASP A 37 -3.24 14.40 9.67
CA ASP A 37 -3.12 14.78 11.08
C ASP A 37 -4.29 14.28 11.93
N MET A 38 -5.48 14.20 11.35
CA MET A 38 -6.65 13.65 12.01
C MET A 38 -6.47 12.15 12.27
N ILE A 39 -6.09 11.40 11.23
CA ILE A 39 -5.87 9.94 11.30
C ILE A 39 -4.75 9.60 12.28
N ALA A 40 -3.63 10.31 12.24
CA ALA A 40 -2.51 10.10 13.17
C ALA A 40 -2.92 10.36 14.63
N ARG A 41 -3.70 11.41 14.88
CA ARG A 41 -4.23 11.70 16.22
C ARG A 41 -5.21 10.63 16.71
N GLN A 42 -6.07 10.12 15.82
CA GLN A 42 -6.97 9.01 16.16
C GLN A 42 -6.19 7.75 16.54
N TYR A 43 -5.14 7.42 15.79
CA TYR A 43 -4.23 6.32 16.12
C TYR A 43 -3.60 6.54 17.49
N HIS A 44 -2.99 7.72 17.74
CA HIS A 44 -2.32 8.03 18.99
C HIS A 44 -3.27 7.91 20.20
N ASN A 45 -4.52 8.36 20.06
CA ASN A 45 -5.53 8.26 21.12
C ASN A 45 -5.92 6.80 21.42
N LEU A 46 -6.03 5.95 20.39
CA LEU A 46 -6.30 4.52 20.57
C LEU A 46 -5.10 3.81 21.19
N HIS A 47 -3.91 4.04 20.65
CA HIS A 47 -2.65 3.50 21.15
C HIS A 47 -2.43 3.84 22.63
N THR A 48 -2.62 5.10 23.02
CA THR A 48 -2.48 5.55 24.42
C THR A 48 -3.41 4.78 25.36
N LYS A 49 -4.68 4.57 24.97
CA LYS A 49 -5.63 3.80 25.79
C LYS A 49 -5.23 2.33 25.89
N ILE A 50 -4.73 1.75 24.80
CA ILE A 50 -4.27 0.36 24.78
C ILE A 50 -3.02 0.20 25.67
N ALA A 51 -2.05 1.12 25.57
CA ALA A 51 -0.85 1.14 26.40
C ALA A 51 -1.17 1.31 27.90
N GLN A 52 -2.21 2.08 28.25
CA GLN A 52 -2.69 2.20 29.63
C GLN A 52 -3.27 0.89 30.18
N LEU A 53 -3.86 0.05 29.32
CA LEU A 53 -4.38 -1.27 29.72
C LEU A 53 -3.29 -2.34 29.76
N LEU A 54 -2.18 -2.15 29.04
CA LEU A 54 -1.07 -3.08 28.94
C LEU A 54 0.24 -2.40 29.38
N PRO A 55 0.34 -1.90 30.62
CA PRO A 55 1.50 -1.11 31.06
C PRO A 55 2.80 -1.91 31.11
N ASP A 56 2.71 -3.23 31.32
CA ASP A 56 3.88 -4.12 31.37
C ASP A 56 4.35 -4.57 29.97
N ASP A 57 3.61 -4.21 28.92
CA ASP A 57 3.91 -4.59 27.54
C ASP A 57 4.75 -3.52 26.85
N TYR A 58 6.07 -3.71 26.90
CA TYR A 58 7.03 -2.81 26.27
C TYR A 58 6.81 -2.67 24.76
N TYR A 59 6.37 -3.73 24.07
CA TYR A 59 6.19 -3.69 22.63
C TYR A 59 5.05 -2.74 22.26
N VAL A 60 3.94 -2.81 23.00
CA VAL A 60 2.83 -1.87 22.85
C VAL A 60 3.23 -0.47 23.30
N ALA A 61 3.83 -0.32 24.47
CA ALA A 61 4.10 1.00 25.06
C ALA A 61 5.11 1.84 24.26
N GLU A 62 6.21 1.22 23.81
CA GLU A 62 7.36 1.95 23.25
C GLU A 62 7.59 1.65 21.76
N VAL A 63 7.42 0.41 21.31
CA VAL A 63 7.82 0.01 19.94
C VAL A 63 6.75 0.40 18.90
N LEU A 64 5.48 0.22 19.23
CA LEU A 64 4.37 0.57 18.34
C LEU A 64 3.94 2.05 18.45
N LYS A 65 4.67 2.85 19.22
CA LYS A 65 4.41 4.28 19.30
C LYS A 65 4.83 4.94 18.00
N LEU A 66 3.90 5.64 17.36
CA LEU A 66 4.17 6.34 16.11
C LEU A 66 4.90 7.66 16.40
N ASP A 67 6.14 7.77 15.96
CA ASP A 67 6.91 9.01 15.98
C ASP A 67 6.70 9.76 14.66
N GLN A 68 5.88 10.81 14.71
CA GLN A 68 5.49 11.55 13.52
C GLN A 68 6.32 12.83 13.40
N PRO A 69 7.20 12.96 12.39
CA PRO A 69 7.92 14.20 12.17
C PRO A 69 6.94 15.31 11.77
N ALA A 70 7.06 16.47 12.43
CA ALA A 70 6.29 17.66 12.09
C ALA A 70 6.63 18.09 10.65
N GLY A 71 5.60 18.25 9.81
CA GLY A 71 5.75 18.69 8.42
C GLY A 71 5.94 17.59 7.37
N GLY A 72 5.85 16.30 7.73
CA GLY A 72 5.85 15.22 6.74
C GLY A 72 4.66 15.28 5.77
N HIS A 73 4.84 14.79 4.55
CA HIS A 73 3.76 14.69 3.55
C HIS A 73 2.63 13.79 4.07
N GLU A 74 1.37 14.16 3.81
CA GLU A 74 0.20 13.43 4.33
C GLU A 74 0.15 11.97 3.88
N SER A 75 0.59 11.68 2.65
CA SER A 75 0.73 10.32 2.15
C SER A 75 1.65 9.46 3.01
N GLN A 76 2.78 10.02 3.47
CA GLN A 76 3.73 9.34 4.35
C GLN A 76 3.12 9.12 5.74
N LYS A 77 2.44 10.13 6.28
CA LYS A 77 1.74 10.03 7.58
C LYS A 77 0.73 8.90 7.58
N ILE A 78 -0.06 8.78 6.51
CA ILE A 78 -1.13 7.80 6.40
C ILE A 78 -0.56 6.41 6.15
N ALA A 79 0.50 6.28 5.37
CA ALA A 79 1.23 5.02 5.21
C ALA A 79 1.80 4.52 6.55
N GLN A 80 2.38 5.40 7.36
CA GLN A 80 2.88 5.06 8.70
C GLN A 80 1.75 4.59 9.62
N VAL A 81 0.62 5.30 9.64
CA VAL A 81 -0.53 4.89 10.45
C VAL A 81 -1.08 3.56 9.97
N ASN A 82 -1.18 3.33 8.66
CA ASN A 82 -1.65 2.05 8.11
C ASN A 82 -0.80 0.87 8.59
N LEU A 83 0.53 1.03 8.53
CA LEU A 83 1.47 0.03 9.01
C LEU A 83 1.33 -0.21 10.52
N ALA A 84 1.31 0.86 11.30
CA ALA A 84 1.24 0.79 12.76
C ALA A 84 -0.08 0.20 13.26
N VAL A 85 -1.20 0.50 12.58
CA VAL A 85 -2.50 -0.12 12.84
C VAL A 85 -2.45 -1.62 12.54
N GLY A 86 -1.90 -2.03 11.39
CA GLY A 86 -1.78 -3.44 11.03
C GLY A 86 -0.99 -4.26 12.06
N GLN A 87 0.17 -3.74 12.47
CA GLN A 87 1.01 -4.38 13.49
C GLN A 87 0.29 -4.50 14.83
N LEU A 88 -0.35 -3.42 15.29
CA LEU A 88 -1.04 -3.43 16.58
C LEU A 88 -2.29 -4.32 16.56
N VAL A 89 -3.07 -4.33 15.47
CA VAL A 89 -4.21 -5.25 15.33
C VAL A 89 -3.76 -6.70 15.40
N GLY A 90 -2.77 -7.10 14.61
CA GLY A 90 -2.29 -8.50 14.61
C GLY A 90 -1.74 -8.92 15.96
N TYR A 91 -0.99 -8.04 16.62
CA TYR A 91 -0.48 -8.27 17.97
C TYR A 91 -1.61 -8.50 18.99
N LEU A 92 -2.61 -7.60 19.03
CA LEU A 92 -3.72 -7.69 19.98
C LEU A 92 -4.62 -8.90 19.71
N GLU A 93 -4.82 -9.30 18.47
CA GLU A 93 -5.56 -10.53 18.13
C GLU A 93 -4.85 -11.77 18.67
N ASN A 94 -3.54 -11.86 18.47
CA ASN A 94 -2.74 -12.97 18.99
C ASN A 94 -2.74 -13.00 20.52
N LEU A 95 -2.66 -11.83 21.15
CA LEU A 95 -2.76 -11.70 22.61
C LEU A 95 -4.12 -12.16 23.15
N LEU A 96 -5.22 -11.74 22.51
CA LEU A 96 -6.58 -12.11 22.91
C LEU A 96 -6.89 -13.59 22.72
N LYS A 97 -6.34 -14.23 21.67
CA LYS A 97 -6.47 -15.67 21.40
C LYS A 97 -5.75 -16.55 22.44
N GLY A 98 -4.98 -15.98 23.37
CA GLY A 98 -4.43 -16.71 24.51
C GLY A 98 -3.00 -17.21 24.36
N GLY A 99 -2.23 -16.70 23.39
CA GLY A 99 -0.75 -16.70 23.45
C GLY A 99 -0.06 -18.03 23.77
N GLY A 100 -0.53 -19.15 23.19
CA GLY A 100 0.13 -20.45 23.27
C GLY A 100 0.55 -20.96 21.90
N GLY A 101 1.49 -20.28 21.24
CA GLY A 101 1.98 -20.72 19.93
C GLY A 101 2.65 -19.61 19.14
N ALA A 102 3.91 -19.34 19.45
CA ALA A 102 4.76 -18.50 18.65
C ALA A 102 4.95 -19.13 17.24
N VAL A 103 4.90 -18.28 16.19
CA VAL A 103 5.55 -18.44 14.87
C VAL A 103 4.87 -19.31 13.78
N ILE A 104 3.85 -20.13 14.03
CA ILE A 104 3.27 -20.99 12.95
C ILE A 104 2.01 -20.38 12.28
N SER A 105 1.16 -19.62 12.98
CA SER A 105 -0.04 -19.00 12.36
C SER A 105 0.28 -17.84 11.41
N ASP A 106 1.43 -17.18 11.57
CA ASP A 106 1.83 -16.08 10.70
C ASP A 106 1.94 -16.51 9.23
N VAL A 107 2.28 -17.77 8.91
CA VAL A 107 2.41 -18.21 7.51
C VAL A 107 1.05 -18.37 6.82
N GLU A 108 0.01 -18.78 7.55
CA GLU A 108 -1.35 -18.92 7.00
C GLU A 108 -2.05 -17.57 6.90
N ASP A 109 -1.95 -16.74 7.93
CA ASP A 109 -2.53 -15.39 7.92
C ASP A 109 -1.79 -14.47 6.91
N ILE A 110 -0.46 -14.58 6.75
CA ILE A 110 0.29 -13.87 5.69
C ILE A 110 -0.06 -14.42 4.31
N LYS A 111 -0.33 -15.73 4.16
CA LYS A 111 -0.79 -16.28 2.87
C LYS A 111 -2.20 -15.82 2.52
N GLU A 112 -3.08 -15.70 3.50
CA GLU A 112 -4.44 -15.22 3.31
C GLU A 112 -4.46 -13.72 3.02
N MET A 113 -3.73 -12.92 3.81
CA MET A 113 -3.50 -11.50 3.56
C MET A 113 -2.76 -11.26 2.22
N GLY A 114 -1.82 -12.13 1.86
CA GLY A 114 -1.12 -12.10 0.57
C GLY A 114 -2.05 -12.43 -0.60
N ARG A 115 -3.00 -13.36 -0.42
CA ARG A 115 -4.03 -13.66 -1.41
C ARG A 115 -5.03 -12.52 -1.56
N GLU A 116 -5.49 -11.92 -0.47
CA GLU A 116 -6.37 -10.75 -0.50
C GLU A 116 -5.68 -9.55 -1.16
N LEU A 117 -4.43 -9.26 -0.78
CA LEU A 117 -3.60 -8.21 -1.39
C LEU A 117 -3.39 -8.48 -2.89
N GLN A 118 -3.10 -9.73 -3.27
CA GLN A 118 -2.95 -10.11 -4.68
C GLN A 118 -4.26 -9.92 -5.46
N GLN A 119 -5.41 -10.26 -4.87
CA GLN A 119 -6.72 -10.04 -5.50
C GLN A 119 -7.06 -8.56 -5.63
N GLN A 120 -6.73 -7.76 -4.62
CA GLN A 120 -6.93 -6.31 -4.60
C GLN A 120 -6.02 -5.63 -5.63
N ILE A 121 -4.74 -6.00 -5.70
CA ILE A 121 -3.81 -5.57 -6.76
C ILE A 121 -4.35 -6.00 -8.13
N LEU A 122 -4.77 -7.25 -8.32
CA LEU A 122 -5.34 -7.69 -9.60
C LEU A 122 -6.64 -6.96 -9.96
N SER A 123 -7.44 -6.53 -8.99
CA SER A 123 -8.66 -5.76 -9.19
C SER A 123 -8.36 -4.32 -9.61
N VAL A 124 -7.46 -3.66 -8.87
CA VAL A 124 -7.02 -2.28 -9.12
C VAL A 124 -6.26 -2.21 -10.44
N THR A 125 -5.32 -3.12 -10.68
CA THR A 125 -4.55 -3.22 -11.92
C THR A 125 -5.43 -3.59 -13.10
N ARG A 126 -6.43 -4.49 -12.97
CA ARG A 126 -7.39 -4.74 -14.05
C ARG A 126 -8.25 -3.51 -14.35
N LYS A 127 -8.70 -2.78 -13.33
CA LYS A 127 -9.44 -1.52 -13.55
C LYS A 127 -8.56 -0.44 -14.19
N ALA A 128 -7.31 -0.32 -13.77
CA ALA A 128 -6.35 0.62 -14.33
C ALA A 128 -5.98 0.25 -15.77
N LEU A 129 -5.68 -1.02 -16.06
CA LEU A 129 -5.42 -1.52 -17.41
C LEU A 129 -6.65 -1.39 -18.31
N LYS A 130 -7.86 -1.71 -17.81
CA LYS A 130 -9.09 -1.54 -18.58
C LYS A 130 -9.37 -0.07 -18.88
N ARG A 131 -9.06 0.85 -17.96
CA ARG A 131 -9.18 2.30 -18.17
C ARG A 131 -8.10 2.83 -19.12
N ALA A 132 -6.88 2.31 -19.05
CA ALA A 132 -5.80 2.64 -19.98
C ALA A 132 -6.12 2.13 -21.40
N LEU A 133 -6.56 0.89 -21.54
CA LEU A 133 -6.98 0.31 -22.83
C LEU A 133 -8.24 0.99 -23.40
N ALA A 134 -9.19 1.41 -22.57
CA ALA A 134 -10.37 2.13 -23.03
C ALA A 134 -10.08 3.59 -23.46
N ASN A 135 -8.96 4.17 -23.01
CA ASN A 135 -8.52 5.51 -23.39
C ASN A 135 -7.40 5.52 -24.44
N ILE A 136 -6.87 4.34 -24.80
CA ILE A 136 -6.02 4.19 -25.97
C ILE A 136 -6.97 4.02 -27.17
N ASP A 137 -7.47 5.15 -27.66
CA ASP A 137 -7.93 5.25 -29.03
C ASP A 137 -6.65 5.24 -29.88
N ILE A 138 -6.23 4.05 -30.34
CA ILE A 138 -5.14 3.97 -31.32
C ILE A 138 -5.74 4.47 -32.62
N ASP A 139 -5.65 5.78 -32.84
CA ASP A 139 -5.72 6.35 -34.18
C ASP A 139 -4.47 5.87 -34.91
N VAL A 140 -4.52 4.64 -35.43
CA VAL A 140 -3.48 4.12 -36.31
C VAL A 140 -3.61 4.93 -37.59
N ASP A 141 -2.93 6.06 -37.66
CA ASP A 141 -2.72 6.77 -38.92
C ASP A 141 -1.81 5.91 -39.80
N VAL A 142 -2.42 4.97 -40.54
CA VAL A 142 -1.79 4.15 -41.58
C VAL A 142 -1.49 5.06 -42.79
N LYS A 143 -0.68 6.10 -42.58
CA LYS A 143 -0.12 6.96 -43.63
C LYS A 143 1.31 7.37 -43.27
N ASN A 144 2.15 6.38 -42.99
CA ASN A 144 3.59 6.54 -43.10
C ASN A 144 4.21 5.19 -43.44
N THR A 145 3.93 4.71 -44.65
CA THR A 145 4.86 3.81 -45.33
C THR A 145 6.10 4.64 -45.64
N PRO A 146 7.27 4.36 -45.03
CA PRO A 146 8.51 5.01 -45.43
C PRO A 146 8.75 4.64 -46.90
N ASP A 147 8.86 5.63 -47.77
CA ASP A 147 9.25 5.38 -49.15
C ASP A 147 10.56 4.59 -49.14
N ALA A 148 10.59 3.52 -49.94
CA ALA A 148 11.75 2.67 -50.07
C ALA A 148 12.96 3.55 -50.47
N PRO A 149 14.12 3.39 -49.81
CA PRO A 149 15.31 4.14 -50.17
C PRO A 149 15.62 3.88 -51.64
N THR A 150 15.75 4.95 -52.42
CA THR A 150 16.11 4.85 -53.83
C THR A 150 17.44 4.12 -53.96
N PRO A 151 17.56 3.16 -54.89
CA PRO A 151 18.82 2.47 -55.13
C PRO A 151 19.93 3.49 -55.43
N PRO A 152 21.15 3.27 -54.91
CA PRO A 152 22.28 4.15 -55.21
C PRO A 152 22.55 4.15 -56.71
N ASP A 153 22.82 5.34 -57.25
CA ASP A 153 23.11 5.53 -58.67
C ASP A 153 24.32 4.68 -59.10
N ALA A 154 24.20 4.10 -60.30
CA ALA A 154 25.25 3.27 -60.88
C ALA A 154 26.55 4.09 -61.04
N PRO A 155 27.72 3.48 -60.78
CA PRO A 155 28.99 4.16 -60.89
C PRO A 155 29.23 4.66 -62.31
N ASP A 156 29.64 5.92 -62.43
CA ASP A 156 29.95 6.57 -63.71
C ASP A 156 31.01 5.78 -64.47
N ALA A 157 30.75 5.57 -65.76
CA ALA A 157 31.69 4.90 -66.66
C ALA A 157 33.02 5.67 -66.73
N PRO A 158 34.16 4.97 -66.74
CA PRO A 158 35.47 5.61 -66.80
C PRO A 158 35.62 6.43 -68.09
N LYS A 159 35.98 7.71 -67.93
CA LYS A 159 36.24 8.60 -69.05
C LYS A 159 37.40 8.07 -69.89
N PRO A 160 37.28 8.06 -71.23
CA PRO A 160 38.37 7.62 -72.09
C PRO A 160 39.59 8.55 -71.97
N PRO A 161 40.80 8.01 -72.14
CA PRO A 161 42.02 8.78 -72.03
C PRO A 161 42.09 9.85 -73.12
N VAL A 162 42.48 11.05 -72.71
CA VAL A 162 42.79 12.16 -73.62
C VAL A 162 44.14 11.85 -74.27
N VAL A 163 44.16 11.77 -75.60
CA VAL A 163 45.35 11.58 -76.44
C VAL A 163 46.06 12.91 -76.64
#